data_AF-A0A2A2R4C2-F1
#
_entry.id   AF-A0A2A2R4C2-F1
#
_cell.length_a   1.000
_cell.length_b   1.000
_cell.length_c   1.000
_cell.angle_alpha   90.00
_cell.angle_beta   90.00
_cell.angle_gamma   90.00
#
_symmetry.space_group_name_H-M   'P 1'
#
loop_
_entity.id
_entity.type
_entity.pdbx_description
1 polymer ?
#
loop_
_entity_poly.entity_id
_entity_poly.type
_entity_poly.pdbx_seq_one_letter_code
_entity_poly.pdbx_strand_id
1 'polypeptide(L)' 'MAKSKKKNICGHNVRKKRIASGLSQQELAAKCQREGWDIGRDTIAKIESHARWVGDFELVLISKILKISLEELVSRNL' A
#
# COMPACT_ATOMS: atom_id res chain seq x y z
N MET A 1 18.31 19.45 4.46
CA MET A 1 16.90 19.25 4.06
C MET A 1 16.16 18.56 5.21
N ALA A 2 15.03 19.09 5.67
CA ALA A 2 14.25 18.47 6.74
C ALA A 2 13.71 17.10 6.28
N LYS A 3 13.88 16.06 7.09
CA LYS A 3 13.37 14.71 6.80
C LYS A 3 11.84 14.76 6.83
N SER A 4 11.20 14.66 5.66
CA SER A 4 9.74 14.70 5.55
C SER A 4 9.09 13.61 6.41
N LYS A 5 8.07 13.97 7.19
CA LYS A 5 7.34 13.04 8.06
C LYS A 5 6.56 12.03 7.21
N LYS A 6 6.76 10.73 7.47
CA LYS A 6 6.00 9.65 6.82
C LYS A 6 4.51 9.81 7.12
N LYS A 7 3.65 9.87 6.10
CA LYS A 7 2.20 10.01 6.24
C LYS A 7 1.44 8.69 6.41
N ASN A 8 2.10 7.56 6.19
CA ASN A 8 1.53 6.25 6.49
C ASN A 8 2.59 5.31 7.03
N ILE A 9 2.14 4.28 7.74
CA ILE A 9 3.00 3.23 8.32
C ILE A 9 3.12 2.01 7.42
N CYS A 10 2.12 1.74 6.58
CA CYS A 10 2.02 0.52 5.78
C CYS A 10 2.88 0.52 4.51
N GLY A 11 3.34 1.68 4.01
CA GLY A 11 3.98 1.82 2.70
C GLY A 11 5.15 0.87 2.45
N HIS A 12 5.95 0.60 3.48
CA HIS A 12 7.04 -0.38 3.40
C HIS A 12 6.54 -1.80 3.16
N ASN A 13 5.54 -2.24 3.94
CA ASN A 13 4.98 -3.59 3.84
C ASN A 13 4.16 -3.78 2.56
N VAL A 14 3.43 -2.75 2.10
CA VAL A 14 2.77 -2.74 0.79
C VAL A 14 3.77 -3.05 -0.31
N ARG A 15 4.87 -2.29 -0.36
CA ARG A 15 5.93 -2.50 -1.37
C ARG A 15 6.54 -3.90 -1.28
N LYS A 16 6.92 -4.32 -0.07
CA LYS A 16 7.55 -5.62 0.18
C LYS A 16 6.67 -6.78 -0.31
N LYS A 17 5.40 -6.77 0.07
CA LYS A 17 4.45 -7.84 -0.27
C LYS A 17 4.00 -7.80 -1.73
N ARG A 18 3.86 -6.61 -2.31
CA ARG A 18 3.61 -6.44 -3.74
C ARG A 18 4.73 -7.08 -4.57
N ILE A 19 6.00 -6.77 -4.26
CA ILE A 19 7.16 -7.34 -4.97
C ILE A 19 7.24 -8.86 -4.77
N ALA A 20 7.03 -9.35 -3.53
CA ALA A 20 7.00 -10.78 -3.26
C ALA A 20 5.87 -11.52 -4.02
N SER A 21 4.80 -10.80 -4.38
CA SER A 21 3.69 -11.31 -5.18
C SER A 21 3.91 -11.15 -6.70
N GLY A 22 5.08 -10.66 -7.13
CA GLY A 22 5.41 -10.45 -8.55
C GLY A 22 4.63 -9.32 -9.23
N LEU A 23 4.01 -8.42 -8.48
CA LEU A 23 3.15 -7.37 -9.03
C LEU A 23 3.94 -6.07 -9.24
N SER A 24 3.74 -5.42 -10.37
CA SER A 24 4.05 -3.99 -10.57
C SER A 24 3.05 -3.11 -9.79
N GLN A 25 3.40 -1.83 -9.61
CA GLN A 25 2.47 -0.86 -9.00
C GLN A 25 1.19 -0.67 -9.84
N GLN A 26 1.31 -0.75 -11.17
CA GLN A 26 0.17 -0.68 -12.09
C GLN A 26 -0.76 -1.89 -11.91
N GLU A 27 -0.21 -3.09 -11.74
CA GLU A 27 -1.01 -4.30 -11.53
C GLU A 27 -1.69 -4.32 -10.16
N LEU A 28 -1.04 -3.79 -9.11
CA LEU A 28 -1.70 -3.60 -7.82
C LEU A 28 -2.86 -2.60 -7.93
N ALA A 29 -2.66 -1.48 -8.63
CA ALA A 29 -3.73 -0.50 -8.90
C ALA A 29 -4.90 -1.14 -9.68
N ALA A 30 -4.62 -1.94 -10.71
CA ALA A 30 -5.63 -2.66 -11.47
C ALA A 30 -6.39 -3.71 -10.63
N LYS A 31 -5.75 -4.31 -9.61
CA LYS A 31 -6.45 -5.15 -8.62
C LYS A 31 -7.34 -4.32 -7.72
N CYS A 32 -6.88 -3.16 -7.24
CA CYS A 32 -7.71 -2.24 -6.45
C CYS A 32 -8.97 -1.80 -7.20
N GLN A 33 -8.82 -1.45 -8.49
CA GLN A 33 -9.95 -1.08 -9.35
C GLN A 33 -11.00 -2.18 -9.44
N ARG A 34 -10.58 -3.45 -9.60
CA ARG A 34 -11.49 -4.61 -9.64
C ARG A 34 -12.19 -4.88 -8.31
N GLU A 35 -11.62 -4.45 -7.20
CA GLU A 35 -12.22 -4.50 -5.86
C GLU A 35 -13.03 -3.24 -5.53
N GLY A 36 -13.31 -2.39 -6.52
CA GLY A 36 -14.15 -1.19 -6.37
C GLY A 36 -13.43 0.06 -5.87
N TRP A 37 -12.09 0.04 -5.79
CA TRP A 37 -11.29 1.22 -5.45
C TRP A 37 -10.55 1.75 -6.67
N ASP A 38 -11.16 2.74 -7.33
CA ASP A 38 -10.63 3.33 -8.56
C ASP A 38 -9.41 4.23 -8.30
N ILE A 39 -8.22 3.67 -8.51
CA ILE A 39 -6.94 4.36 -8.33
C ILE A 39 -5.93 3.99 -9.42
N GLY A 40 -4.99 4.90 -9.67
CA GLY A 40 -3.86 4.66 -10.57
C GLY A 40 -2.57 4.27 -9.85
N ARG A 41 -1.54 3.91 -10.64
CA ARG A 41 -0.19 3.61 -10.18
C ARG A 41 0.42 4.69 -9.28
N ASP A 42 0.13 5.96 -9.53
CA ASP A 42 0.66 7.08 -8.72
C ASP A 42 0.13 7.08 -7.29
N THR A 43 -1.09 6.60 -7.07
CA THR A 43 -1.63 6.42 -5.72
C THR A 43 -0.83 5.34 -4.99
N ILE A 44 -0.59 4.19 -5.64
CA ILE A 44 0.26 3.12 -5.07
C ILE A 44 1.68 3.64 -4.78
N ALA A 45 2.29 4.38 -5.71
CA ALA A 45 3.62 4.96 -5.51
C ALA A 45 3.66 5.94 -4.32
N LYS A 46 2.64 6.78 -4.14
CA LYS A 46 2.52 7.69 -2.99
C LYS A 46 2.31 6.93 -1.67
N ILE A 47 1.62 5.79 -1.69
CA ILE A 47 1.48 4.92 -0.52
C ILE A 47 2.85 4.34 -0.14
N GLU A 48 3.54 3.72 -1.10
CA GLU A 48 4.84 3.05 -0.87
C GLU A 48 5.95 4.02 -0.45
N SER A 49 5.90 5.26 -0.93
CA SER A 49 6.85 6.33 -0.55
C SER A 49 6.46 7.09 0.72
N HIS A 50 5.38 6.70 1.40
CA HIS A 50 4.83 7.37 2.57
C HIS A 50 4.37 8.83 2.33
N ALA A 51 4.10 9.20 1.07
CA ALA A 51 3.75 10.55 0.64
C ALA A 51 2.25 10.88 0.75
N ARG A 52 1.39 9.89 1.06
CA ARG A 52 -0.04 10.08 1.38
C ARG A 52 -0.49 9.29 2.62
N TRP A 53 -1.56 9.78 3.24
CA TRP A 53 -2.33 9.04 4.25
C TRP A 53 -3.04 7.83 3.62
N VAL A 54 -3.37 6.83 4.43
CA VAL A 54 -4.12 5.65 3.95
C VAL A 54 -5.30 5.45 4.90
N GLY A 55 -6.51 5.40 4.34
CA GLY A 55 -7.74 5.16 5.10
C GLY A 55 -7.88 3.70 5.54
N ASP A 56 -8.79 3.45 6.48
CA ASP A 56 -9.08 2.11 6.98
C ASP A 56 -9.60 1.16 5.89
N PHE A 57 -10.54 1.60 5.06
CA PHE A 57 -11.06 0.78 3.95
C PHE A 57 -9.95 0.45 2.93
N GLU A 58 -9.04 1.39 2.67
CA GLU A 58 -7.89 1.21 1.78
C GLU A 58 -6.93 0.15 2.36
N LEU A 59 -6.67 0.19 3.68
CA LEU A 59 -5.85 -0.82 4.37
C LEU A 59 -6.50 -2.21 4.29
N VAL A 60 -7.80 -2.32 4.57
CA VAL A 60 -8.56 -3.58 4.50
C VAL A 60 -8.55 -4.15 3.08
N LEU A 61 -8.71 -3.29 2.07
CA LEU A 61 -8.72 -3.73 0.69
C LEU A 61 -7.32 -4.17 0.24
N ILE A 62 -6.27 -3.42 0.57
CA ILE A 62 -4.89 -3.79 0.25
C ILE A 62 -4.48 -5.10 0.93
N SER A 63 -4.87 -5.31 2.20
CA SER A 63 -4.55 -6.54 2.92
C SER A 63 -5.20 -7.77 2.28
N LYS A 64 -6.46 -7.65 1.85
CA LYS A 64 -7.17 -8.68 1.07
C LYS A 64 -6.48 -8.99 -0.26
N ILE A 65 -6.12 -7.96 -1.04
CA ILE A 65 -5.48 -8.14 -2.35
C ILE A 65 -4.10 -8.81 -2.21
N LEU A 66 -3.31 -8.39 -1.23
CA LEU A 66 -1.98 -8.92 -0.96
C LEU A 66 -1.98 -10.20 -0.12
N LYS A 67 -3.16 -10.69 0.29
CA LYS A 67 -3.38 -11.91 1.08
C LYS A 67 -2.54 -11.95 2.37
N ILE A 68 -2.55 -10.83 3.10
CA ILE A 68 -1.88 -10.70 4.41
C ILE A 68 -2.84 -10.13 5.44
N SER A 69 -2.51 -10.28 6.73
CA SER A 69 -3.32 -9.69 7.80
C SER A 69 -3.11 -8.18 7.87
N LEU A 70 -4.05 -7.46 8.52
CA LEU A 70 -3.90 -6.02 8.76
C LEU A 70 -2.71 -5.73 9.66
N GLU A 71 -2.49 -6.58 10.68
CA GLU A 71 -1.37 -6.49 11.61
C GLU A 71 -0.05 -6.58 10.86
N GLU A 72 0.09 -7.54 9.94
CA GLU A 72 1.28 -7.62 9.09
C GLU A 72 1.44 -6.37 8.23
N LEU A 73 0.34 -5.87 7.63
CA LEU A 73 0.37 -4.69 6.77
C LEU A 73 0.83 -3.43 7.52
N VAL A 74 0.40 -3.24 8.78
CA VAL A 74 0.70 -2.05 9.58
C VAL A 74 1.86 -2.22 10.56
N SER A 75 2.38 -3.44 10.73
CA SER A 75 3.51 -3.74 11.61
C SER A 75 4.71 -2.84 11.30
N ARG A 76 5.28 -2.24 12.34
CA ARG A 76 6.53 -1.50 12.23
C ARG A 76 7.64 -2.45 12.65
N ASN A 77 8.58 -2.73 11.76
CA ASN A 77 9.91 -3.13 12.19
C ASN A 77 10.51 -1.89 12.89
N LEU A 78 10.38 -1.86 14.22
CA LEU A 78 11.04 -0.88 15.08
C LEU A 78 12.54 -1.16 15.13
#